data_AF-M5G5V7-F1
#
_entry.id   AF-M5G5V7-F1
#
_cell.length_a   1.000
_cell.length_b   1.000
_cell.length_c   1.000
_cell.angle_alpha   90.00
_cell.angle_beta   90.00
_cell.angle_gamma   90.00
#
_symmetry.space_group_name_H-M   'P 1'
#
loop_
_entity.id
_entity.type
_entity.pdbx_description
1 polymer ?
#
loop_
_entity_poly.entity_id
_entity_poly.type
_entity_poly.pdbx_seq_one_letter_code
_entity_poly.pdbx_strand_id
1 'polypeptide(L)'
;MSSALYSGGAPSSDMSATVQVVPQGFEVSGTEDLHYAFKFASGVFDLSQSVLHDCYEKWGRVLAVMDANVEGLYGAQVRAYFEHHKISCMIHVMPGGEMHKTMTTMLSLVDAFDKFGLIRKEPVLVIGGGLVTDVTGYACASYRRSSNFIRVPTTLIGLIDAAVSIKVGINHGKLKNRLGAYHAPMLTVLDFNFLRTLAENQIRNGFAELIKISSVMDTQLWADMVKYGPQLVATAFGRRSAPMGQTIDGGWEGTKNGCSHVISPSEVSLGELAEIADSICYRGIKIMLELETPNLHEIMLDRVIAFGHTWSPTLELTPVVPLRHGHAIMIDMAFSATLAWKRGYITAEEREELHKLAHDVGLSLDHEVFNENLLEAGTAAILKTRDGKQRFAVPRPIGSCFFINDATTSELASALATHKEIVGASFPDLAATSGVGKDAYVDSQDLGMEPSLLLAPASMKVLDTYRGENGTLVDGNVVLQCGC
;
A
#
# COMPACT_ATOMS: atom_id res chain seq x y z
N MET A 1 12.44 25.40 26.84
CA MET A 1 12.21 24.22 27.69
C MET A 1 12.57 23.00 26.86
N SER A 2 13.58 22.25 27.28
CA SER A 2 14.06 21.05 26.58
C SER A 2 12.99 19.97 26.62
N SER A 3 12.25 19.79 25.53
CA SER A 3 11.39 18.63 25.34
C SER A 3 12.25 17.52 24.76
N ALA A 4 12.67 16.56 25.57
CA ALA A 4 13.20 15.30 25.05
C ALA A 4 12.09 14.63 24.22
N LEU A 5 12.13 14.82 22.90
CA LEU A 5 11.08 14.43 21.95
C LEU A 5 11.09 12.94 21.59
N TYR A 6 11.89 12.13 22.28
CA TYR A 6 11.91 10.67 22.17
C TYR A 6 12.52 10.07 23.43
N SER A 7 11.68 9.53 24.33
CA SER A 7 12.10 8.72 25.47
C SER A 7 12.05 7.21 25.18
N GLY A 8 11.59 6.83 23.98
CA GLY A 8 11.60 5.44 23.55
C GLY A 8 13.03 4.96 23.41
N GLY A 9 13.39 3.88 24.07
CA GLY A 9 14.56 3.11 23.64
C GLY A 9 14.40 2.80 22.15
N ALA A 10 15.50 2.74 21.41
CA ALA A 10 15.47 2.06 20.11
C ALA A 10 14.83 0.66 20.31
N PRO A 11 14.21 0.04 19.28
CA PRO A 11 13.89 -1.38 19.30
C PRO A 11 15.20 -2.18 19.31
N SER A 12 15.90 -2.11 20.44
CA SER A 12 16.95 -3.03 20.81
C SER A 12 16.37 -3.84 21.93
N SER A 13 16.14 -5.11 21.65
CA SER A 13 15.58 -6.11 22.53
C SER A 13 16.30 -6.13 23.88
N ASP A 14 15.80 -5.40 24.87
CA ASP A 14 16.07 -5.73 26.26
C ASP A 14 15.17 -6.93 26.59
N MET A 15 15.51 -8.07 26.00
CA MET A 15 14.77 -9.32 26.14
C MET A 15 14.94 -9.82 27.56
N SER A 16 13.83 -10.01 28.27
CA SER A 16 13.79 -10.73 29.53
C SER A 16 13.38 -12.16 29.26
N ALA A 17 14.18 -13.14 29.69
CA ALA A 17 13.88 -14.56 29.49
C ALA A 17 14.28 -15.38 30.72
N THR A 18 13.54 -16.46 30.94
CA THR A 18 13.77 -17.45 32.01
C THR A 18 13.89 -18.84 31.41
N VAL A 19 14.65 -19.71 32.08
CA VAL A 19 14.82 -21.11 31.71
C VAL A 19 14.41 -21.98 32.90
N GLN A 20 13.53 -22.95 32.65
CA GLN A 20 13.09 -23.92 33.66
C GLN A 20 13.46 -25.34 33.21
N VAL A 21 13.91 -26.17 34.16
CA VAL A 21 14.16 -27.60 33.91
C VAL A 21 12.84 -28.37 34.07
N VAL A 22 12.49 -29.18 33.08
CA VAL A 22 11.28 -30.04 33.07
C VAL A 22 11.69 -31.53 33.01
N PRO A 23 10.81 -32.49 33.33
CA PRO A 23 11.20 -33.90 33.52
C PRO A 23 11.96 -34.59 32.37
N GLN A 24 11.94 -34.04 31.15
CA GLN A 24 12.73 -34.52 30.00
C GLN A 24 13.27 -33.36 29.13
N GLY A 25 13.61 -32.21 29.71
CA GLY A 25 14.16 -31.11 28.93
C GLY A 25 14.21 -29.77 29.64
N PHE A 26 14.13 -28.70 28.84
CA PHE A 26 14.13 -27.32 29.29
C PHE A 26 13.00 -26.56 28.62
N GLU A 27 12.36 -25.69 29.37
CA GLU A 27 11.38 -24.72 28.87
C GLU A 27 12.00 -23.32 28.94
N VAL A 28 11.85 -22.54 27.86
CA VAL A 28 12.32 -21.15 27.79
C VAL A 28 11.11 -20.26 27.59
N SER A 29 10.96 -19.26 28.45
CA SER A 29 9.89 -18.26 28.35
C SER A 29 10.51 -16.87 28.43
N GLY A 30 10.22 -16.02 27.45
CA GLY A 30 10.72 -14.66 27.40
C GLY A 30 9.77 -13.73 26.69
N THR A 31 9.97 -12.43 26.93
CA THR A 31 9.20 -11.34 26.34
C THR A 31 10.14 -10.31 25.74
N GLU A 32 9.70 -9.73 24.62
CA GLU A 32 10.36 -8.62 23.97
C GLU A 32 9.33 -7.50 23.75
N ASP A 33 9.65 -6.29 24.21
CA ASP A 33 8.81 -5.12 24.01
C ASP A 33 9.06 -4.53 22.63
N LEU A 34 7.98 -4.25 21.90
CA LEU A 34 8.00 -3.60 20.61
C LEU A 34 7.55 -2.14 20.74
N HIS A 35 8.44 -1.20 20.49
CA HIS A 35 8.16 0.24 20.52
C HIS A 35 8.50 0.91 19.20
N TYR A 36 7.53 1.62 18.64
CA TYR A 36 7.68 2.44 17.44
C TYR A 36 6.72 3.63 17.50
N ALA A 37 7.04 4.69 16.77
CA ALA A 37 6.27 5.93 16.81
C ALA A 37 5.95 6.47 15.42
N PHE A 38 4.92 7.31 15.36
CA PHE A 38 4.59 8.14 14.21
C PHE A 38 4.68 9.60 14.61
N LYS A 39 5.25 10.44 13.74
CA LYS A 39 5.24 11.90 13.91
C LYS A 39 4.77 12.56 12.63
N PHE A 40 3.79 13.44 12.75
CA PHE A 40 3.42 14.33 11.65
C PHE A 40 4.45 15.45 11.55
N ALA A 41 4.85 15.77 10.32
CA ALA A 41 5.72 16.89 10.01
C ALA A 41 5.13 17.67 8.83
N SER A 42 5.49 18.95 8.73
CA SER A 42 5.24 19.76 7.54
C SER A 42 6.59 20.30 7.08
N GLY A 43 7.08 19.77 5.96
CA GLY A 43 8.42 20.06 5.46
C GLY A 43 9.50 19.40 6.31
N VAL A 44 9.52 18.06 6.38
CA VAL A 44 10.46 17.29 7.23
C VAL A 44 11.94 17.63 7.02
N PHE A 45 12.30 18.11 5.83
CA PHE A 45 13.66 18.55 5.47
C PHE A 45 13.82 20.08 5.46
N ASP A 46 12.86 20.83 6.00
CA ASP A 46 13.04 22.26 6.26
C ASP A 46 14.09 22.43 7.38
N LEU A 47 14.99 23.39 7.23
CA LEU A 47 16.14 23.57 8.12
C LEU A 47 15.76 23.84 9.59
N SER A 48 14.51 24.27 9.84
CA SER A 48 13.99 24.49 11.19
C SER A 48 13.42 23.23 11.86
N GLN A 49 13.21 22.14 11.11
CA GLN A 49 12.69 20.90 11.69
C GLN A 49 13.77 20.16 12.46
N SER A 50 13.50 19.75 13.70
CA SER A 50 14.47 18.98 14.50
C SER A 50 14.25 17.46 14.44
N VAL A 51 13.11 16.98 13.90
CA VAL A 51 12.71 15.57 14.09
C VAL A 51 13.75 14.55 13.63
N LEU A 52 14.41 14.79 12.50
CA LEU A 52 15.48 13.92 12.00
C LEU A 52 16.82 14.26 12.67
N HIS A 53 17.14 15.54 12.89
CA HIS A 53 18.30 15.96 13.67
C HIS A 53 18.36 15.22 15.02
N ASP A 54 17.28 15.21 15.79
CA ASP A 54 17.22 14.60 17.13
C ASP A 54 17.46 13.08 17.10
N CYS A 55 17.19 12.43 15.96
CA CYS A 55 17.46 11.00 15.77
C CYS A 55 18.93 10.73 15.40
N TYR A 56 19.59 11.68 14.73
CA TYR A 56 20.89 11.50 14.10
C TYR A 56 22.05 12.26 14.77
N GLU A 57 21.78 13.24 15.63
CA GLU A 57 22.77 14.08 16.30
C GLU A 57 23.84 13.24 17.01
N LYS A 58 23.43 12.23 17.79
CA LYS A 58 24.35 11.37 18.55
C LYS A 58 25.27 10.52 17.67
N TRP A 59 24.89 10.27 16.41
CA TRP A 59 25.67 9.47 15.47
C TRP A 59 26.63 10.35 14.64
N GLY A 60 26.28 11.62 14.44
CA GLY A 60 27.04 12.57 13.60
C GLY A 60 27.04 12.25 12.11
N ARG A 61 26.32 11.19 11.70
CA ARG A 61 26.20 10.74 10.31
C ARG A 61 24.88 9.99 10.09
N VAL A 62 24.50 9.84 8.82
CA VAL A 62 23.32 9.11 8.37
C VAL A 62 23.58 8.39 7.06
N LEU A 63 23.14 7.13 6.96
CA LEU A 63 22.93 6.44 5.71
C LEU A 63 21.46 6.56 5.34
N ALA A 64 21.16 7.30 4.28
CA ALA A 64 19.83 7.43 3.72
C ALA A 64 19.68 6.53 2.48
N VAL A 65 18.71 5.64 2.49
CA VAL A 65 18.25 4.90 1.31
C VAL A 65 17.07 5.66 0.72
N MET A 66 17.17 6.04 -0.55
CA MET A 66 16.23 6.95 -1.19
C MET A 66 15.79 6.41 -2.55
N ASP A 67 14.49 6.50 -2.83
CA ASP A 67 13.95 6.24 -4.18
C ASP A 67 14.60 7.17 -5.22
N ALA A 68 14.92 6.64 -6.40
CA ALA A 68 15.60 7.39 -7.46
C ALA A 68 14.84 8.64 -7.95
N ASN A 69 13.51 8.57 -8.09
CA ASN A 69 12.72 9.72 -8.50
C ASN A 69 12.63 10.76 -7.38
N VAL A 70 12.50 10.29 -6.13
CA VAL A 70 12.50 11.17 -4.96
C VAL A 70 13.87 11.85 -4.81
N GLU A 71 14.99 11.15 -5.05
CA GLU A 71 16.34 11.76 -5.00
C GLU A 71 16.48 12.87 -6.03
N GLY A 72 15.99 12.67 -7.25
CA GLY A 72 15.98 13.70 -8.29
C GLY A 72 15.17 14.95 -7.92
N LEU A 73 14.12 14.81 -7.12
CA LEU A 73 13.24 15.92 -6.70
C LEU A 73 13.68 16.59 -5.40
N TYR A 74 14.12 15.81 -4.41
CA TYR A 74 14.32 16.23 -3.02
C TYR A 74 15.74 15.99 -2.49
N GLY A 75 16.60 15.30 -3.23
CA GLY A 75 17.96 14.93 -2.77
C GLY A 75 18.81 16.14 -2.38
N ALA A 76 18.70 17.25 -3.10
CA ALA A 76 19.36 18.50 -2.75
C ALA A 76 18.87 19.08 -1.41
N GLN A 77 17.56 19.04 -1.16
CA GLN A 77 16.96 19.48 0.11
C GLN A 77 17.41 18.61 1.28
N VAL A 78 17.43 17.27 1.09
CA VAL A 78 17.90 16.31 2.10
C VAL A 78 19.36 16.58 2.48
N ARG A 79 20.23 16.79 1.49
CA ARG A 79 21.66 17.09 1.74
C ARG A 79 21.83 18.42 2.48
N ALA A 80 21.12 19.46 2.06
CA ALA A 80 21.16 20.77 2.70
C ALA A 80 20.68 20.74 4.16
N TYR A 81 19.62 19.96 4.45
CA TYR A 81 19.13 19.75 5.82
C TYR A 81 20.21 19.16 6.72
N PHE A 82 20.80 18.02 6.32
CA PHE A 82 21.82 17.37 7.15
C PHE A 82 23.12 18.18 7.24
N GLU A 83 23.50 18.91 6.18
CA GLU A 83 24.63 19.84 6.22
C GLU A 83 24.41 20.98 7.21
N HIS A 84 23.22 21.60 7.21
CA HIS A 84 22.85 22.64 8.18
C HIS A 84 22.96 22.14 9.63
N HIS A 85 22.51 20.90 9.85
CA HIS A 85 22.59 20.22 11.14
C HIS A 85 23.95 19.56 11.45
N LYS A 86 24.96 19.76 10.59
CA LYS A 86 26.33 19.23 10.76
C LYS A 86 26.40 17.71 10.91
N ILE A 87 25.51 16.99 10.22
CA ILE A 87 25.45 15.53 10.17
C ILE A 87 25.91 15.08 8.78
N SER A 88 26.91 14.19 8.72
CA SER A 88 27.39 13.67 7.44
C SER A 88 26.34 12.76 6.78
N CYS A 89 25.89 13.09 5.57
CA CYS A 89 24.85 12.35 4.87
C CYS A 89 25.39 11.56 3.67
N MET A 90 25.27 10.23 3.70
CA MET A 90 25.47 9.37 2.55
C MET A 90 24.12 8.90 2.02
N ILE A 91 23.82 9.18 0.75
CA ILE A 91 22.61 8.70 0.08
C ILE A 91 22.96 7.50 -0.79
N HIS A 92 22.31 6.36 -0.51
CA HIS A 92 22.24 5.22 -1.41
C HIS A 92 20.93 5.29 -2.20
N VAL A 93 21.03 5.44 -3.51
CA VAL A 93 19.87 5.55 -4.39
C VAL A 93 19.41 4.15 -4.78
N MET A 94 18.14 3.85 -4.51
CA MET A 94 17.49 2.60 -4.88
C MET A 94 16.60 2.83 -6.10
N PRO A 95 16.67 1.99 -7.14
CA PRO A 95 15.74 2.08 -8.26
C PRO A 95 14.31 1.79 -7.79
N GLY A 96 13.37 2.63 -8.21
CA GLY A 96 11.95 2.45 -7.94
C GLY A 96 11.31 1.38 -8.83
N GLY A 97 10.08 1.00 -8.50
CA GLY A 97 9.23 0.12 -9.30
C GLY A 97 9.34 -1.37 -8.97
N GLU A 98 8.22 -2.08 -9.09
CA GLU A 98 7.95 -3.41 -8.52
C GLU A 98 8.93 -4.50 -8.98
N MET A 99 9.54 -4.36 -10.17
CA MET A 99 10.57 -5.29 -10.65
C MET A 99 11.86 -5.23 -9.82
N HIS A 100 12.07 -4.15 -9.08
CA HIS A 100 13.17 -3.99 -8.14
C HIS A 100 12.82 -4.47 -6.72
N LYS A 101 11.60 -4.98 -6.48
CA LYS A 101 11.20 -5.57 -5.20
C LYS A 101 11.71 -7.01 -5.05
N THR A 102 13.03 -7.19 -5.07
CA THR A 102 13.69 -8.50 -5.20
C THR A 102 14.80 -8.71 -4.18
N MET A 103 15.26 -9.97 -4.07
CA MET A 103 16.41 -10.33 -3.23
C MET A 103 17.69 -9.64 -3.71
N THR A 104 17.88 -9.48 -5.02
CA THR A 104 19.06 -8.79 -5.57
C THR A 104 19.14 -7.35 -5.09
N THR A 105 18.02 -6.62 -5.14
CA THR A 105 17.99 -5.24 -4.62
C THR A 105 18.22 -5.21 -3.11
N MET A 106 17.58 -6.12 -2.36
CA MET A 106 17.80 -6.26 -0.92
C MET A 106 19.28 -6.49 -0.56
N LEU A 107 19.99 -7.37 -1.28
CA LEU A 107 21.41 -7.63 -1.07
C LEU A 107 22.30 -6.42 -1.40
N SER A 108 21.95 -5.63 -2.42
CA SER A 108 22.67 -4.37 -2.70
C SER A 108 22.57 -3.34 -1.56
N LEU A 109 21.47 -3.36 -0.79
CA LEU A 109 21.33 -2.56 0.43
C LEU A 109 22.23 -3.09 1.55
N VAL A 110 22.35 -4.41 1.70
CA VAL A 110 23.30 -5.02 2.64
C VAL A 110 24.74 -4.59 2.32
N ASP A 111 25.13 -4.61 1.04
CA ASP A 111 26.44 -4.12 0.59
C ASP A 111 26.63 -2.63 0.93
N ALA A 112 25.58 -1.82 0.80
CA ALA A 112 25.60 -0.41 1.18
C ALA A 112 25.77 -0.22 2.71
N PHE A 113 25.11 -1.06 3.52
CA PHE A 113 25.23 -1.03 4.98
C PHE A 113 26.66 -1.39 5.42
N ASP A 114 27.28 -2.40 4.80
CA ASP A 114 28.66 -2.80 5.05
C ASP A 114 29.65 -1.70 4.61
N LYS A 115 29.47 -1.14 3.40
CA LYS A 115 30.32 -0.07 2.88
C LYS A 115 30.27 1.20 3.74
N PHE A 116 29.10 1.54 4.29
CA PHE A 116 28.95 2.66 5.22
C PHE A 116 29.58 2.37 6.60
N GLY A 117 29.79 1.08 6.92
CA GLY A 117 30.21 0.65 8.24
C GLY A 117 29.12 0.87 9.28
N LEU A 118 27.87 0.53 8.93
CA LEU A 118 26.71 0.69 9.81
C LEU A 118 26.92 -0.07 11.13
N ILE A 119 26.81 0.63 12.27
CA ILE A 119 26.96 0.02 13.59
C ILE A 119 25.62 -0.50 14.12
N ARG A 120 25.64 -1.46 15.05
CA ARG A 120 24.49 -2.32 15.38
C ARG A 120 23.18 -1.59 15.70
N LYS A 121 23.23 -0.45 16.38
CA LYS A 121 22.03 0.32 16.78
C LYS A 121 21.82 1.61 15.97
N GLU A 122 22.70 1.92 15.01
CA GLU A 122 22.60 3.11 14.16
C GLU A 122 21.46 2.91 13.15
N PRO A 123 20.46 3.82 13.08
CA PRO A 123 19.30 3.63 12.23
C PRO A 123 19.54 4.05 10.79
N VAL A 124 19.16 3.21 9.83
CA VAL A 124 19.08 3.61 8.40
C VAL A 124 17.90 4.57 8.22
N LEU A 125 18.09 5.66 7.47
CA LEU A 125 16.98 6.54 7.05
C LEU A 125 16.41 6.03 5.73
N VAL A 126 15.10 5.83 5.63
CA VAL A 126 14.46 5.29 4.43
C VAL A 126 13.45 6.30 3.89
N ILE A 127 13.66 6.80 2.67
CA ILE A 127 12.88 7.88 2.06
C ILE A 127 12.30 7.39 0.72
N GLY A 128 10.99 7.17 0.65
CA GLY A 128 10.36 6.66 -0.58
C GLY A 128 8.96 6.13 -0.36
N GLY A 129 8.36 5.56 -1.42
CA GLY A 129 7.08 4.87 -1.34
C GLY A 129 7.18 3.48 -0.69
N GLY A 130 6.06 2.75 -0.70
CA GLY A 130 5.93 1.41 -0.10
C GLY A 130 7.02 0.42 -0.52
N LEU A 131 7.46 0.47 -1.79
CA LEU A 131 8.51 -0.41 -2.29
C LEU A 131 9.85 -0.18 -1.58
N VAL A 132 10.32 1.06 -1.49
CA VAL A 132 11.60 1.38 -0.86
C VAL A 132 11.55 1.08 0.64
N THR A 133 10.42 1.37 1.29
CA THR A 133 10.24 1.05 2.71
C THR A 133 10.20 -0.45 2.99
N ASP A 134 9.58 -1.24 2.12
CA ASP A 134 9.50 -2.70 2.28
C ASP A 134 10.85 -3.38 2.07
N VAL A 135 11.54 -3.07 0.97
CA VAL A 135 12.81 -3.72 0.63
C VAL A 135 13.89 -3.33 1.64
N THR A 136 13.97 -2.04 1.98
CA THR A 136 14.96 -1.55 2.95
C THR A 136 14.64 -2.00 4.36
N GLY A 137 13.36 -2.01 4.75
CA GLY A 137 12.92 -2.54 6.02
C GLY A 137 13.27 -4.02 6.17
N TYR A 138 13.12 -4.83 5.12
CA TYR A 138 13.51 -6.24 5.14
C TYR A 138 15.03 -6.45 5.16
N ALA A 139 15.78 -5.61 4.46
CA ALA A 139 17.24 -5.56 4.60
C ALA A 139 17.64 -5.25 6.05
N CYS A 140 16.99 -4.28 6.70
CA CYS A 140 17.24 -3.94 8.11
C CYS A 140 16.86 -5.06 9.07
N ALA A 141 15.74 -5.76 8.84
CA ALA A 141 15.34 -6.93 9.62
C ALA A 141 16.40 -8.05 9.55
N SER A 142 17.00 -8.23 8.39
CA SER A 142 17.98 -9.29 8.13
C SER A 142 19.40 -8.92 8.56
N TYR A 143 19.79 -7.65 8.40
CA TYR A 143 21.15 -7.19 8.65
C TYR A 143 21.49 -7.30 10.15
N ARG A 144 22.50 -8.14 10.45
CA ARG A 144 22.88 -8.55 11.82
C ARG A 144 21.70 -9.05 12.65
N ARG A 145 20.73 -9.70 11.99
CA ARG A 145 19.49 -10.28 12.55
C ARG A 145 18.48 -9.29 13.15
N SER A 146 18.79 -7.99 13.12
CA SER A 146 17.90 -6.87 13.40
C SER A 146 18.75 -5.61 13.50
N SER A 147 18.42 -4.63 12.66
CA SER A 147 19.00 -3.29 12.65
C SER A 147 17.89 -2.24 12.61
N ASN A 148 18.13 -1.12 13.29
CA ASN A 148 17.17 -0.04 13.40
C ASN A 148 17.00 0.70 12.07
N PHE A 149 15.83 1.29 11.86
CA PHE A 149 15.58 2.19 10.74
C PHE A 149 14.47 3.20 11.05
N ILE A 150 14.43 4.28 10.27
CA ILE A 150 13.43 5.35 10.32
C ILE A 150 12.82 5.49 8.92
N ARG A 151 11.50 5.66 8.83
CA ARG A 151 10.78 5.84 7.56
C ARG A 151 10.32 7.28 7.35
N VAL A 152 10.45 7.75 6.12
CA VAL A 152 9.84 8.99 5.59
C VAL A 152 9.09 8.60 4.31
N PRO A 153 7.84 8.13 4.40
CA PRO A 153 7.05 7.75 3.24
C PRO A 153 6.74 8.95 2.34
N THR A 154 6.80 8.75 1.02
CA THR A 154 6.61 9.85 0.04
C THR A 154 5.45 9.63 -0.94
N THR A 155 4.76 8.49 -0.86
CA THR A 155 3.55 8.20 -1.65
C THR A 155 2.34 8.14 -0.73
N LEU A 156 1.12 8.32 -1.28
CA LEU A 156 -0.10 8.19 -0.47
C LEU A 156 -0.21 6.81 0.16
N ILE A 157 -0.02 5.72 -0.59
CA ILE A 157 0.04 4.35 -0.04
C ILE A 157 1.07 4.24 1.09
N GLY A 158 2.26 4.83 0.93
CA GLY A 158 3.26 4.85 1.99
C GLY A 158 2.75 5.55 3.25
N LEU A 159 2.16 6.73 3.09
CA LEU A 159 1.73 7.60 4.19
C LEU A 159 0.56 7.01 5.01
N ILE A 160 -0.36 6.26 4.38
CA ILE A 160 -1.58 5.79 5.04
C ILE A 160 -1.72 4.26 5.16
N ASP A 161 -0.81 3.47 4.56
CA ASP A 161 -0.84 2.01 4.66
C ASP A 161 0.56 1.37 4.80
N ALA A 162 1.35 1.34 3.72
CA ALA A 162 2.57 0.53 3.68
C ALA A 162 3.60 0.91 4.75
N ALA A 163 3.78 2.22 5.03
CA ALA A 163 4.67 2.67 6.10
C ALA A 163 3.96 2.85 7.46
N VAL A 164 2.67 2.54 7.55
CA VAL A 164 1.95 2.39 8.83
C VAL A 164 2.12 0.98 9.37
N SER A 165 2.10 -0.03 8.49
CA SER A 165 2.37 -1.43 8.86
C SER A 165 3.84 -1.66 9.27
N ILE A 166 4.09 -2.72 10.04
CA ILE A 166 5.45 -3.23 10.33
C ILE A 166 5.88 -4.34 9.36
N LYS A 167 5.01 -4.71 8.42
CA LYS A 167 5.30 -5.70 7.40
C LYS A 167 6.30 -5.12 6.41
N VAL A 168 7.36 -5.87 6.16
CA VAL A 168 8.41 -5.54 5.20
C VAL A 168 8.71 -6.79 4.37
N GLY A 169 9.08 -6.64 3.11
CA GLY A 169 9.34 -7.81 2.29
C GLY A 169 9.67 -7.55 0.83
N ILE A 170 9.90 -8.65 0.13
CA ILE A 170 10.26 -8.74 -1.28
C ILE A 170 9.41 -9.81 -1.99
N ASN A 171 9.36 -9.71 -3.31
CA ASN A 171 8.75 -10.72 -4.15
C ASN A 171 9.70 -11.90 -4.34
N HIS A 172 9.13 -13.09 -4.59
CA HIS A 172 9.88 -14.29 -4.98
C HIS A 172 9.26 -14.90 -6.24
N GLY A 173 9.91 -14.70 -7.39
CA GLY A 173 9.29 -15.00 -8.69
C GLY A 173 8.01 -14.15 -8.87
N LYS A 174 6.90 -14.79 -9.21
CA LYS A 174 5.58 -14.13 -9.36
C LYS A 174 4.78 -14.04 -8.05
N LEU A 175 5.40 -14.37 -6.92
CA LEU A 175 4.72 -14.41 -5.62
C LEU A 175 5.01 -13.10 -4.88
N LYS A 176 4.00 -12.23 -4.84
CA LYS A 176 4.07 -10.92 -4.18
C LYS A 176 4.33 -11.07 -2.68
N ASN A 177 5.25 -10.27 -2.13
CA ASN A 177 5.57 -10.19 -0.70
C ASN A 177 5.86 -11.55 -0.02
N ARG A 178 6.39 -12.54 -0.77
CA ARG A 178 6.55 -13.90 -0.26
C ARG A 178 7.65 -14.04 0.80
N LEU A 179 8.70 -13.25 0.71
CA LEU A 179 9.80 -13.26 1.69
C LEU A 179 9.77 -11.93 2.43
N GLY A 180 9.79 -11.97 3.75
CA GLY A 180 9.62 -10.76 4.54
C GLY A 180 9.81 -10.98 6.04
N ALA A 181 9.48 -9.93 6.80
CA ALA A 181 9.50 -9.93 8.25
C ALA A 181 8.42 -8.98 8.79
N TYR A 182 8.06 -9.17 10.06
CA TYR A 182 7.39 -8.15 10.86
C TYR A 182 8.50 -7.38 11.60
N HIS A 183 8.90 -6.22 11.08
CA HIS A 183 10.04 -5.44 11.59
C HIS A 183 9.66 -3.96 11.69
N ALA A 184 9.41 -3.49 12.92
CA ALA A 184 8.95 -2.13 13.14
C ALA A 184 10.11 -1.11 12.98
N PRO A 185 9.86 0.07 12.38
CA PRO A 185 10.82 1.16 12.42
C PRO A 185 10.92 1.74 13.84
N MET A 186 11.98 2.47 14.14
CA MET A 186 12.01 3.33 15.34
C MET A 186 10.95 4.43 15.29
N LEU A 187 10.79 5.02 14.10
CA LEU A 187 9.98 6.19 13.85
C LEU A 187 9.55 6.19 12.38
N THR A 188 8.29 6.55 12.13
CA THR A 188 7.80 6.94 10.80
C THR A 188 7.41 8.42 10.86
N VAL A 189 8.03 9.24 10.01
CA VAL A 189 7.73 10.67 9.91
C VAL A 189 6.83 10.91 8.71
N LEU A 190 5.59 11.32 8.98
CA LEU A 190 4.53 11.50 8.00
C LEU A 190 4.48 12.97 7.58
N ASP A 191 4.95 13.28 6.36
CA ASP A 191 4.87 14.60 5.75
C ASP A 191 4.04 14.54 4.47
N PHE A 192 2.80 15.02 4.54
CA PHE A 192 1.87 14.98 3.42
C PHE A 192 2.25 15.98 2.30
N ASN A 193 3.23 16.87 2.51
CA ASN A 193 3.70 17.76 1.45
C ASN A 193 4.42 17.04 0.30
N PHE A 194 4.88 15.80 0.50
CA PHE A 194 5.39 14.98 -0.61
C PHE A 194 4.32 14.71 -1.69
N LEU A 195 3.03 14.70 -1.31
CA LEU A 195 1.94 14.51 -2.26
C LEU A 195 1.90 15.60 -3.35
N ARG A 196 2.44 16.80 -3.09
CA ARG A 196 2.51 17.90 -4.06
C ARG A 196 3.16 17.50 -5.38
N THR A 197 4.20 16.67 -5.33
CA THR A 197 4.96 16.23 -6.52
C THR A 197 4.58 14.82 -6.97
N LEU A 198 3.68 14.15 -6.23
CA LEU A 198 3.22 12.82 -6.59
C LEU A 198 2.29 12.88 -7.81
N ALA A 199 2.52 11.97 -8.75
CA ALA A 199 1.70 11.85 -9.94
C ALA A 199 0.23 11.53 -9.57
N GLU A 200 -0.72 12.05 -10.33
CA GLU A 200 -2.15 11.88 -10.02
C GLU A 200 -2.58 10.41 -10.02
N ASN A 201 -2.03 9.61 -10.94
CA ASN A 201 -2.25 8.15 -10.97
C ASN A 201 -1.83 7.47 -9.65
N GLN A 202 -0.75 7.93 -8.99
CA GLN A 202 -0.29 7.43 -7.69
C GLN A 202 -1.14 7.96 -6.52
N ILE A 203 -1.66 9.18 -6.62
CA ILE A 203 -2.66 9.69 -5.67
C ILE A 203 -3.92 8.83 -5.74
N ARG A 204 -4.44 8.58 -6.94
CA ARG A 204 -5.59 7.71 -7.18
C ARG A 204 -5.34 6.29 -6.68
N ASN A 205 -4.17 5.73 -6.98
CA ASN A 205 -3.72 4.42 -6.51
C ASN A 205 -3.83 4.30 -4.98
N GLY A 206 -3.36 5.31 -4.23
CA GLY A 206 -3.48 5.33 -2.77
C GLY A 206 -4.87 5.66 -2.23
N PHE A 207 -5.70 6.36 -3.00
CA PHE A 207 -7.07 6.70 -2.60
C PHE A 207 -7.93 5.44 -2.37
N ALA A 208 -7.66 4.37 -3.13
CA ALA A 208 -8.33 3.08 -2.96
C ALA A 208 -8.15 2.49 -1.54
N GLU A 209 -6.99 2.70 -0.91
CA GLU A 209 -6.75 2.20 0.45
C GLU A 209 -7.51 3.00 1.52
N LEU A 210 -7.83 4.27 1.24
CA LEU A 210 -8.73 5.06 2.08
C LEU A 210 -10.19 4.64 1.89
N ILE A 211 -10.62 4.32 0.65
CA ILE A 211 -11.93 3.68 0.39
C ILE A 211 -12.03 2.37 1.18
N LYS A 212 -10.98 1.53 1.14
CA LYS A 212 -10.91 0.27 1.88
C LYS A 212 -11.22 0.47 3.34
N ILE A 213 -10.45 1.29 4.05
CA ILE A 213 -10.58 1.38 5.50
C ILE A 213 -11.88 2.09 5.93
N SER A 214 -12.29 3.13 5.19
CA SER A 214 -13.45 3.92 5.56
C SER A 214 -14.77 3.19 5.35
N SER A 215 -14.91 2.48 4.22
CA SER A 215 -16.13 1.73 3.88
C SER A 215 -16.46 0.61 4.87
N VAL A 216 -15.50 0.16 5.69
CA VAL A 216 -15.72 -0.92 6.68
C VAL A 216 -15.42 -0.52 8.13
N MET A 217 -15.05 0.74 8.42
CA MET A 217 -14.74 1.17 9.80
C MET A 217 -15.13 2.60 10.19
N ASP A 218 -15.35 3.52 9.25
CA ASP A 218 -15.54 4.93 9.61
C ASP A 218 -16.45 5.67 8.63
N THR A 219 -17.69 5.89 9.06
CA THR A 219 -18.72 6.59 8.29
C THR A 219 -18.44 8.06 8.07
N GLN A 220 -17.73 8.74 8.99
CA GLN A 220 -17.38 10.15 8.81
C GLN A 220 -16.25 10.29 7.77
N LEU A 221 -15.21 9.46 7.88
CA LEU A 221 -14.16 9.37 6.86
C LEU A 221 -14.78 9.05 5.50
N TRP A 222 -15.70 8.08 5.44
CA TRP A 222 -16.44 7.74 4.22
C TRP A 222 -17.18 8.93 3.63
N ALA A 223 -17.96 9.65 4.45
CA ALA A 223 -18.72 10.81 4.01
C ALA A 223 -17.82 11.92 3.45
N ASP A 224 -16.68 12.19 4.09
CA ASP A 224 -15.72 13.19 3.59
C ASP A 224 -15.07 12.74 2.27
N MET A 225 -14.79 11.45 2.11
CA MET A 225 -14.27 10.88 0.86
C MET A 225 -15.28 10.97 -0.29
N VAL A 226 -16.55 10.66 -0.03
CA VAL A 226 -17.64 10.81 -1.02
C VAL A 226 -17.78 12.28 -1.42
N LYS A 227 -17.73 13.20 -0.46
CA LYS A 227 -17.95 14.63 -0.71
C LYS A 227 -16.80 15.30 -1.47
N TYR A 228 -15.56 14.96 -1.16
CA TYR A 228 -14.38 15.69 -1.64
C TYR A 228 -13.44 14.87 -2.53
N GLY A 229 -13.76 13.60 -2.82
CA GLY A 229 -12.88 12.65 -3.51
C GLY A 229 -12.25 13.20 -4.80
N PRO A 230 -13.04 13.68 -5.78
CA PRO A 230 -12.50 14.24 -7.03
C PRO A 230 -11.52 15.41 -6.80
N GLN A 231 -11.85 16.33 -5.89
CA GLN A 231 -10.97 17.45 -5.54
C GLN A 231 -9.70 16.98 -4.84
N LEU A 232 -9.80 16.00 -3.94
CA LEU A 232 -8.64 15.41 -3.26
C LEU A 232 -7.68 14.77 -4.26
N VAL A 233 -8.18 14.03 -5.26
CA VAL A 233 -7.30 13.43 -6.28
C VAL A 233 -6.66 14.50 -7.17
N ALA A 234 -7.45 15.43 -7.72
CA ALA A 234 -6.97 16.45 -8.65
C ALA A 234 -5.93 17.41 -8.02
N THR A 235 -6.09 17.72 -6.74
CA THR A 235 -5.23 18.66 -6.00
C THR A 235 -4.13 17.98 -5.19
N ALA A 236 -3.95 16.66 -5.35
CA ALA A 236 -3.04 15.87 -4.53
C ALA A 236 -3.25 16.13 -3.02
N PHE A 237 -4.49 15.95 -2.57
CA PHE A 237 -4.95 16.12 -1.19
C PHE A 237 -4.84 17.57 -0.69
N GLY A 238 -5.03 18.56 -1.58
CA GLY A 238 -4.92 19.98 -1.27
C GLY A 238 -3.48 20.51 -1.26
N ARG A 239 -2.53 19.84 -1.92
CA ARG A 239 -1.10 20.20 -1.91
C ARG A 239 -0.60 20.74 -3.25
N ARG A 240 -1.41 20.61 -4.30
CA ARG A 240 -1.18 21.11 -5.64
C ARG A 240 -2.41 21.87 -6.13
N SER A 241 -2.22 23.03 -6.75
CA SER A 241 -3.31 23.69 -7.47
C SER A 241 -3.79 22.78 -8.61
N ALA A 242 -5.10 22.59 -8.77
CA ALA A 242 -5.63 21.81 -9.88
C ALA A 242 -5.10 22.38 -11.22
N PRO A 243 -4.71 21.54 -12.20
CA PRO A 243 -4.23 22.03 -13.49
C PRO A 243 -5.24 22.97 -14.12
N MET A 244 -4.79 24.16 -14.53
CA MET A 244 -5.64 25.13 -15.22
C MET A 244 -6.06 24.54 -16.58
N GLY A 245 -7.36 24.22 -16.73
CA GLY A 245 -7.93 23.80 -18.02
C GLY A 245 -8.22 22.30 -18.22
N GLN A 246 -8.21 21.46 -17.17
CA GLN A 246 -8.81 20.11 -17.27
C GLN A 246 -10.27 20.11 -16.78
N THR A 247 -11.20 19.96 -17.71
CA THR A 247 -12.58 19.53 -17.44
C THR A 247 -12.57 18.07 -17.03
N ILE A 248 -13.08 17.78 -15.83
CA ILE A 248 -13.33 16.42 -15.35
C ILE A 248 -14.84 16.25 -15.36
N ASP A 249 -15.36 15.54 -16.36
CA ASP A 249 -16.78 15.18 -16.45
C ASP A 249 -17.09 14.08 -15.43
N GLY A 250 -18.05 14.31 -14.53
CA GLY A 250 -18.48 13.29 -13.57
C GLY A 250 -19.35 13.81 -12.42
N GLY A 251 -20.63 14.08 -12.67
CA GLY A 251 -21.60 14.40 -11.62
C GLY A 251 -22.96 14.85 -12.15
N TRP A 252 -23.97 13.98 -12.04
CA TRP A 252 -25.37 14.27 -12.31
C TRP A 252 -26.04 14.85 -11.05
N GLU A 253 -26.59 16.05 -11.15
CA GLU A 253 -27.82 16.42 -10.45
C GLU A 253 -28.96 16.35 -11.46
N GLY A 254 -30.07 15.72 -11.07
CA GLY A 254 -31.24 15.68 -11.90
C GLY A 254 -31.82 17.05 -12.11
N THR A 255 -31.53 17.69 -13.24
CA THR A 255 -32.49 18.49 -14.01
C THR A 255 -32.07 18.59 -15.48
N LYS A 256 -33.07 18.45 -16.34
CA LYS A 256 -32.97 18.58 -17.80
C LYS A 256 -32.44 19.97 -18.16
N ASN A 257 -31.33 20.03 -18.89
CA ASN A 257 -31.10 20.84 -20.09
C ASN A 257 -29.60 20.91 -20.36
N GLY A 258 -29.18 20.50 -21.57
CA GLY A 258 -27.78 20.43 -21.96
C GLY A 258 -27.01 21.71 -21.67
N CYS A 259 -26.01 21.61 -20.80
CA CYS A 259 -25.00 22.60 -20.54
C CYS A 259 -23.69 21.87 -20.20
N SER A 260 -22.61 22.21 -20.91
CA SER A 260 -21.25 21.82 -20.57
C SER A 260 -20.86 22.46 -19.23
N HIS A 261 -20.66 21.66 -18.18
CA HIS A 261 -20.40 22.16 -16.83
C HIS A 261 -18.90 22.22 -16.53
N VAL A 262 -18.43 23.45 -16.36
CA VAL A 262 -17.17 23.86 -15.77
C VAL A 262 -17.14 23.39 -14.31
N ILE A 263 -15.97 22.98 -13.77
CA ILE A 263 -15.73 22.85 -12.32
C ILE A 263 -16.31 24.11 -11.66
N SER A 264 -17.42 24.00 -10.93
CA SER A 264 -17.83 25.13 -10.12
C SER A 264 -16.69 25.39 -9.15
N PRO A 265 -16.36 26.66 -8.83
CA PRO A 265 -15.44 26.94 -7.73
C PRO A 265 -15.84 26.05 -6.56
N SER A 266 -14.93 25.22 -6.06
CA SER A 266 -15.22 24.52 -4.82
C SER A 266 -15.54 25.60 -3.79
N GLU A 267 -16.67 25.46 -3.08
CA GLU A 267 -17.00 26.35 -1.95
C GLU A 267 -15.88 26.36 -0.89
N VAL A 268 -14.97 25.39 -0.98
CA VAL A 268 -13.83 25.13 -0.11
C VAL A 268 -12.55 25.59 -0.80
N SER A 269 -11.76 26.41 -0.10
CA SER A 269 -10.42 26.84 -0.53
C SER A 269 -9.41 25.68 -0.51
N LEU A 270 -8.27 25.84 -1.19
CA LEU A 270 -7.21 24.83 -1.17
C LEU A 270 -6.67 24.56 0.26
N GLY A 271 -6.66 25.59 1.11
CA GLY A 271 -6.26 25.46 2.52
C GLY A 271 -7.28 24.70 3.37
N GLU A 272 -8.57 24.92 3.16
CA GLU A 272 -9.60 24.13 3.85
C GLU A 272 -9.62 22.67 3.34
N LEU A 273 -9.42 22.45 2.04
CA LEU A 273 -9.31 21.10 1.47
C LEU A 273 -8.09 20.35 2.02
N ALA A 274 -6.99 21.06 2.24
CA ALA A 274 -5.80 20.55 2.92
C ALA A 274 -6.09 20.07 4.34
N GLU A 275 -6.86 20.83 5.13
CA GLU A 275 -7.23 20.45 6.50
C GLU A 275 -8.16 19.24 6.51
N ILE A 276 -9.13 19.18 5.58
CA ILE A 276 -10.00 18.02 5.38
C ILE A 276 -9.17 16.79 5.02
N ALA A 277 -8.22 16.93 4.08
CA ALA A 277 -7.32 15.87 3.67
C ALA A 277 -6.47 15.32 4.83
N ASP A 278 -5.93 16.20 5.67
CA ASP A 278 -5.15 15.82 6.85
C ASP A 278 -6.02 15.08 7.87
N SER A 279 -7.28 15.51 8.08
CA SER A 279 -8.25 14.81 8.92
C SER A 279 -8.55 13.40 8.39
N ILE A 280 -8.83 13.26 7.08
CA ILE A 280 -9.06 11.97 6.42
C ILE A 280 -7.87 11.03 6.65
N CYS A 281 -6.65 11.51 6.37
CA CYS A 281 -5.45 10.69 6.48
C CYS A 281 -5.17 10.31 7.94
N TYR A 282 -5.32 11.26 8.88
CA TYR A 282 -5.18 11.00 10.31
C TYR A 282 -6.14 9.90 10.79
N ARG A 283 -7.43 9.99 10.42
CA ARG A 283 -8.43 8.98 10.78
C ARG A 283 -8.08 7.62 10.19
N GLY A 284 -7.73 7.57 8.90
CA GLY A 284 -7.31 6.33 8.24
C GLY A 284 -6.13 5.66 8.94
N ILE A 285 -5.06 6.41 9.20
CA ILE A 285 -3.89 5.90 9.92
C ILE A 285 -4.27 5.40 11.31
N LYS A 286 -5.05 6.18 12.07
CA LYS A 286 -5.46 5.81 13.43
C LYS A 286 -6.23 4.50 13.45
N ILE A 287 -7.22 4.33 12.57
CA ILE A 287 -8.01 3.10 12.48
C ILE A 287 -7.12 1.91 12.11
N MET A 288 -6.20 2.09 11.15
CA MET A 288 -5.29 1.03 10.76
C MET A 288 -4.43 0.58 11.94
N LEU A 289 -3.91 1.52 12.72
CA LEU A 289 -3.15 1.21 13.93
C LEU A 289 -4.01 0.51 14.99
N GLU A 290 -5.26 0.93 15.20
CA GLU A 290 -6.17 0.29 16.15
C GLU A 290 -6.50 -1.16 15.77
N LEU A 291 -6.55 -1.46 14.46
CA LEU A 291 -6.81 -2.81 13.95
C LEU A 291 -5.56 -3.71 13.96
N GLU A 292 -4.40 -3.19 13.59
CA GLU A 292 -3.19 -4.00 13.42
C GLU A 292 -2.35 -4.12 14.70
N THR A 293 -2.38 -3.14 15.60
CA THR A 293 -1.58 -3.17 16.84
C THR A 293 -1.88 -4.39 17.73
N PRO A 294 -3.15 -4.82 17.91
CA PRO A 294 -3.45 -6.06 18.63
C PRO A 294 -3.05 -7.34 17.88
N ASN A 295 -2.58 -7.23 16.62
CA ASN A 295 -2.40 -8.34 15.70
C ASN A 295 -1.15 -8.18 14.81
N LEU A 296 -0.05 -7.64 15.36
CA LEU A 296 1.12 -7.24 14.58
C LEU A 296 1.82 -8.36 13.82
N HIS A 297 1.60 -9.62 14.22
CA HIS A 297 2.10 -10.82 13.53
C HIS A 297 1.01 -11.58 12.76
N GLU A 298 -0.14 -10.95 12.53
CA GLU A 298 -1.28 -11.50 11.77
C GLU A 298 -1.76 -12.89 12.24
N ILE A 299 -1.67 -13.16 13.55
CA ILE A 299 -2.12 -14.42 14.15
C ILE A 299 -3.65 -14.54 14.06
N MET A 300 -4.37 -13.42 14.27
CA MET A 300 -5.80 -13.34 14.03
C MET A 300 -6.06 -13.09 12.54
N LEU A 301 -6.79 -14.00 11.90
CA LEU A 301 -6.98 -13.99 10.44
C LEU A 301 -8.26 -13.30 9.97
N ASP A 302 -9.18 -12.95 10.88
CA ASP A 302 -10.33 -12.09 10.58
C ASP A 302 -9.88 -10.62 10.56
N ARG A 303 -9.28 -10.21 9.44
CA ARG A 303 -8.61 -8.92 9.31
C ARG A 303 -9.45 -7.96 8.50
N VAL A 304 -9.94 -6.91 9.16
CA VAL A 304 -10.78 -5.88 8.51
C VAL A 304 -10.03 -5.20 7.37
N ILE A 305 -8.75 -4.89 7.57
CA ILE A 305 -7.91 -4.25 6.53
C ILE A 305 -7.60 -5.17 5.34
N ALA A 306 -8.10 -6.41 5.33
CA ALA A 306 -8.04 -7.31 4.19
C ALA A 306 -9.26 -7.17 3.25
N PHE A 307 -10.16 -6.20 3.50
CA PHE A 307 -11.16 -5.79 2.51
C PHE A 307 -10.46 -5.35 1.22
N GLY A 308 -11.00 -5.74 0.06
CA GLY A 308 -10.35 -5.54 -1.23
C GLY A 308 -9.10 -6.40 -1.49
N HIS A 309 -8.75 -7.33 -0.60
CA HIS A 309 -7.55 -8.17 -0.68
C HIS A 309 -7.86 -9.67 -0.68
N THR A 310 -9.01 -10.05 -1.21
CA THR A 310 -9.44 -11.45 -1.33
C THR A 310 -9.02 -12.03 -2.68
N TRP A 311 -9.44 -11.39 -3.77
CA TRP A 311 -9.15 -11.77 -5.15
C TRP A 311 -8.12 -10.85 -5.79
N SER A 312 -8.00 -9.60 -5.31
CA SER A 312 -7.06 -8.62 -5.87
C SER A 312 -5.60 -9.10 -5.98
N PRO A 313 -5.02 -9.90 -5.06
CA PRO A 313 -3.64 -10.36 -5.22
C PRO A 313 -3.44 -11.27 -6.45
N THR A 314 -4.49 -12.00 -6.84
CA THR A 314 -4.48 -12.82 -8.06
C THR A 314 -4.76 -11.94 -9.28
N LEU A 315 -5.75 -11.05 -9.19
CA LEU A 315 -6.11 -10.12 -10.25
C LEU A 315 -4.94 -9.22 -10.66
N GLU A 316 -4.27 -8.60 -9.70
CA GLU A 316 -3.24 -7.56 -9.91
C GLU A 316 -2.16 -8.01 -10.91
N LEU A 317 -1.75 -9.28 -10.82
CA LEU A 317 -0.67 -9.86 -11.59
C LEU A 317 -1.12 -10.71 -12.79
N THR A 318 -2.44 -10.84 -13.00
CA THR A 318 -2.99 -11.66 -14.08
C THR A 318 -2.85 -10.99 -15.47
N PRO A 319 -3.16 -9.70 -15.63
CA PRO A 319 -2.90 -8.98 -16.89
C PRO A 319 -1.41 -8.98 -17.25
N VAL A 320 -1.11 -8.99 -18.56
CA VAL A 320 0.29 -9.02 -19.04
C VAL A 320 1.07 -7.79 -18.57
N VAL A 321 0.45 -6.62 -18.64
CA VAL A 321 0.88 -5.44 -17.91
C VAL A 321 0.04 -5.40 -16.63
N PRO A 322 0.64 -5.60 -15.43
CA PRO A 322 -0.10 -5.63 -14.18
C PRO A 322 -0.98 -4.40 -13.94
N LEU A 323 -2.04 -4.58 -13.17
CA LEU A 323 -2.78 -3.43 -12.65
C LEU A 323 -1.98 -2.76 -11.54
N ARG A 324 -2.13 -1.44 -11.42
CA ARG A 324 -1.76 -0.74 -10.19
C ARG A 324 -2.57 -1.32 -9.03
N HIS A 325 -1.91 -1.47 -7.90
CA HIS A 325 -2.46 -2.09 -6.70
C HIS A 325 -3.87 -1.57 -6.33
N GLY A 326 -4.02 -0.25 -6.26
CA GLY A 326 -5.27 0.46 -5.96
C GLY A 326 -6.42 0.10 -6.89
N HIS A 327 -6.15 -0.10 -8.18
CA HIS A 327 -7.18 -0.53 -9.14
C HIS A 327 -7.58 -1.98 -8.92
N ALA A 328 -6.62 -2.87 -8.65
CA ALA A 328 -6.90 -4.28 -8.37
C ALA A 328 -7.73 -4.44 -7.08
N ILE A 329 -7.40 -3.72 -6.01
CA ILE A 329 -8.17 -3.77 -4.76
C ILE A 329 -9.55 -3.12 -4.94
N MET A 330 -9.68 -2.08 -5.77
CA MET A 330 -10.98 -1.45 -6.01
C MET A 330 -11.95 -2.37 -6.75
N ILE A 331 -11.49 -3.13 -7.74
CA ILE A 331 -12.32 -4.13 -8.44
C ILE A 331 -12.82 -5.19 -7.44
N ASP A 332 -11.96 -5.66 -6.55
CA ASP A 332 -12.32 -6.59 -5.48
C ASP A 332 -13.37 -5.97 -4.54
N MET A 333 -13.17 -4.73 -4.09
CA MET A 333 -14.13 -4.02 -3.22
C MET A 333 -15.47 -3.75 -3.90
N ALA A 334 -15.47 -3.37 -5.18
CA ALA A 334 -16.69 -3.08 -5.95
C ALA A 334 -17.53 -4.35 -6.15
N PHE A 335 -16.88 -5.47 -6.46
CA PHE A 335 -17.53 -6.78 -6.48
C PHE A 335 -18.02 -7.21 -5.09
N SER A 336 -17.19 -7.06 -4.06
CA SER A 336 -17.54 -7.39 -2.67
C SER A 336 -18.73 -6.58 -2.15
N ALA A 337 -18.86 -5.31 -2.53
CA ALA A 337 -20.04 -4.50 -2.23
C ALA A 337 -21.30 -5.04 -2.93
N THR A 338 -21.17 -5.54 -4.16
CA THR A 338 -22.28 -6.19 -4.86
C THR A 338 -22.70 -7.49 -4.17
N LEU A 339 -21.74 -8.29 -3.71
CA LEU A 339 -22.01 -9.50 -2.92
C LEU A 339 -22.68 -9.16 -1.58
N ALA A 340 -22.20 -8.14 -0.87
CA ALA A 340 -22.75 -7.66 0.39
C ALA A 340 -24.21 -7.20 0.22
N TRP A 341 -24.50 -6.43 -0.84
CA TRP A 341 -25.85 -6.02 -1.20
C TRP A 341 -26.77 -7.21 -1.49
N LYS A 342 -26.32 -8.20 -2.29
CA LYS A 342 -27.11 -9.40 -2.58
C LYS A 342 -27.43 -10.23 -1.32
N ARG A 343 -26.59 -10.12 -0.28
CA ARG A 343 -26.82 -10.73 1.04
C ARG A 343 -27.63 -9.84 2.00
N GLY A 344 -28.04 -8.65 1.58
CA GLY A 344 -28.78 -7.69 2.41
C GLY A 344 -27.95 -7.06 3.53
N TYR A 345 -26.62 -7.02 3.39
CA TYR A 345 -25.72 -6.44 4.38
C TYR A 345 -25.58 -4.92 4.23
N ILE A 346 -25.70 -4.43 2.99
CA ILE A 346 -25.78 -3.01 2.64
C ILE A 346 -26.98 -2.77 1.73
N THR A 347 -27.46 -1.54 1.64
CA THR A 347 -28.53 -1.14 0.71
C THR A 347 -28.02 -0.99 -0.73
N ALA A 348 -28.95 -0.83 -1.67
CA ALA A 348 -28.57 -0.56 -3.07
C ALA A 348 -27.89 0.81 -3.19
N GLU A 349 -28.35 1.79 -2.41
CA GLU A 349 -27.82 3.15 -2.36
C GLU A 349 -26.39 3.17 -1.82
N GLU A 350 -26.09 2.41 -0.76
CA GLU A 350 -24.73 2.28 -0.23
C GLU A 350 -23.76 1.64 -1.25
N ARG A 351 -24.21 0.62 -1.99
CA ARG A 351 -23.43 0.01 -3.07
C ARG A 351 -23.17 1.02 -4.19
N GLU A 352 -24.21 1.76 -4.60
CA GLU A 352 -24.12 2.76 -5.66
C GLU A 352 -23.20 3.93 -5.29
N GLU A 353 -23.24 4.39 -4.04
CA GLU A 353 -22.34 5.42 -3.53
C GLU A 353 -20.87 4.96 -3.59
N LEU A 354 -20.59 3.70 -3.22
CA LEU A 354 -19.23 3.15 -3.31
C LEU A 354 -18.76 3.02 -4.77
N HIS A 355 -19.61 2.52 -5.66
CA HIS A 355 -19.26 2.43 -7.09
C HIS A 355 -19.07 3.82 -7.70
N LYS A 356 -19.93 4.78 -7.33
CA LYS A 356 -19.86 6.16 -7.82
C LYS A 356 -18.60 6.87 -7.34
N LEU A 357 -18.25 6.76 -6.06
CA LEU A 357 -17.01 7.35 -5.55
C LEU A 357 -15.80 6.81 -6.32
N ALA A 358 -15.70 5.48 -6.46
CA ALA A 358 -14.61 4.85 -7.19
C ALA A 358 -14.54 5.33 -8.65
N HIS A 359 -15.66 5.40 -9.34
CA HIS A 359 -15.77 5.96 -10.69
C HIS A 359 -15.31 7.43 -10.75
N ASP A 360 -15.82 8.29 -9.87
CA ASP A 360 -15.59 9.73 -9.91
C ASP A 360 -14.12 10.09 -9.62
N VAL A 361 -13.40 9.26 -8.85
CA VAL A 361 -11.95 9.39 -8.66
C VAL A 361 -11.12 8.66 -9.72
N GLY A 362 -11.78 7.97 -10.67
CA GLY A 362 -11.18 7.28 -11.81
C GLY A 362 -10.63 5.89 -11.52
N LEU A 363 -10.98 5.26 -10.40
CA LEU A 363 -10.58 3.88 -10.09
C LEU A 363 -11.38 2.87 -10.92
N SER A 364 -10.85 1.66 -11.07
CA SER A 364 -11.52 0.59 -11.81
C SER A 364 -12.66 -0.03 -10.99
N LEU A 365 -13.78 -0.31 -11.66
CA LEU A 365 -14.91 -1.03 -11.08
C LEU A 365 -14.95 -2.50 -11.50
N ASP A 366 -14.48 -2.82 -12.72
CA ASP A 366 -14.43 -4.18 -13.24
C ASP A 366 -13.20 -4.36 -14.15
N HIS A 367 -12.96 -5.59 -14.60
CA HIS A 367 -11.95 -5.93 -15.60
C HIS A 367 -12.35 -7.23 -16.34
N GLU A 368 -11.96 -7.37 -17.61
CA GLU A 368 -12.24 -8.58 -18.42
C GLU A 368 -11.73 -9.90 -17.80
N VAL A 369 -10.53 -9.91 -17.20
CA VAL A 369 -9.96 -11.07 -16.50
C VAL A 369 -10.60 -11.32 -15.12
N PHE A 370 -11.38 -10.38 -14.59
CA PHE A 370 -12.17 -10.59 -13.38
C PHE A 370 -13.44 -11.38 -13.72
N ASN A 371 -13.24 -12.68 -13.94
CA ASN A 371 -14.25 -13.66 -14.37
C ASN A 371 -14.33 -14.84 -13.38
N GLU A 372 -15.21 -15.80 -13.65
CA GLU A 372 -15.44 -16.95 -12.77
C GLU A 372 -14.17 -17.76 -12.48
N ASN A 373 -13.30 -17.96 -13.48
CA ASN A 373 -12.04 -18.68 -13.30
C ASN A 373 -11.09 -17.95 -12.34
N LEU A 374 -11.03 -16.61 -12.42
CA LEU A 374 -10.22 -15.82 -11.50
C LEU A 374 -10.81 -15.84 -10.08
N LEU A 375 -12.15 -15.78 -9.94
CA LEU A 375 -12.79 -15.92 -8.63
C LEU A 375 -12.51 -17.29 -8.01
N GLU A 376 -12.55 -18.37 -8.79
CA GLU A 376 -12.21 -19.71 -8.32
C GLU A 376 -10.74 -19.78 -7.87
N ALA A 377 -9.80 -19.36 -8.73
CA ALA A 377 -8.38 -19.38 -8.43
C ALA A 377 -8.01 -18.51 -7.22
N GLY A 378 -8.55 -17.28 -7.15
CA GLY A 378 -8.34 -16.36 -6.03
C GLY A 378 -8.96 -16.88 -4.74
N THR A 379 -10.15 -17.49 -4.79
CA THR A 379 -10.78 -18.13 -3.62
C THR A 379 -9.95 -19.31 -3.11
N ALA A 380 -9.44 -20.15 -3.99
CA ALA A 380 -8.58 -21.27 -3.62
C ALA A 380 -7.25 -20.78 -3.00
N ALA A 381 -6.66 -19.71 -3.54
CA ALA A 381 -5.45 -19.11 -3.00
C ALA A 381 -5.67 -18.51 -1.60
N ILE A 382 -6.75 -17.73 -1.42
CA ILE A 382 -7.01 -17.05 -0.16
C ILE A 382 -7.41 -18.01 0.95
N LEU A 383 -8.10 -19.13 0.64
CA LEU A 383 -8.36 -20.20 1.60
C LEU A 383 -7.07 -20.77 2.19
N LYS A 384 -6.02 -20.96 1.37
CA LYS A 384 -4.71 -21.41 1.86
C LYS A 384 -4.07 -20.35 2.78
N THR A 385 -4.14 -19.08 2.38
CA THR A 385 -3.58 -17.96 3.15
C THR A 385 -4.32 -17.72 4.47
N ARG A 386 -5.62 -18.00 4.54
CA ARG A 386 -6.51 -17.68 5.67
C ARG A 386 -6.93 -18.91 6.49
N ASP A 387 -6.09 -19.94 6.47
CA ASP A 387 -6.22 -21.18 7.26
C ASP A 387 -7.56 -21.91 7.03
N GLY A 388 -7.84 -22.20 5.76
CA GLY A 388 -8.99 -22.99 5.33
C GLY A 388 -10.34 -22.25 5.38
N LYS A 389 -10.36 -20.96 5.73
CA LYS A 389 -11.57 -20.14 5.80
C LYS A 389 -11.52 -18.98 4.81
N GLN A 390 -12.68 -18.61 4.25
CA GLN A 390 -12.77 -17.54 3.26
C GLN A 390 -12.45 -16.18 3.89
N ARG A 391 -13.11 -15.88 5.02
CA ARG A 391 -13.01 -14.62 5.77
C ARG A 391 -13.08 -13.40 4.85
N PHE A 392 -14.03 -13.39 3.91
CA PHE A 392 -14.19 -12.24 3.01
C PHE A 392 -14.73 -11.07 3.83
N ALA A 393 -13.88 -10.10 4.09
CA ALA A 393 -14.29 -8.84 4.69
C ALA A 393 -15.25 -8.12 3.72
N VAL A 394 -16.37 -7.65 4.23
CA VAL A 394 -17.39 -6.89 3.47
C VAL A 394 -18.05 -5.85 4.39
N PRO A 395 -18.60 -4.75 3.84
CA PRO A 395 -19.37 -3.79 4.63
C PRO A 395 -20.69 -4.40 5.14
N ARG A 396 -21.08 -4.05 6.37
CA ARG A 396 -22.38 -4.39 6.97
C ARG A 396 -22.72 -3.49 8.18
N PRO A 397 -23.36 -2.31 8.00
CA PRO A 397 -23.47 -1.51 6.78
C PRO A 397 -22.12 -0.84 6.39
N ILE A 398 -22.12 0.16 5.51
CA ILE A 398 -20.93 0.99 5.28
C ILE A 398 -20.45 1.60 6.61
N GLY A 399 -19.15 1.54 6.84
CA GLY A 399 -18.50 1.95 8.09
C GLY A 399 -18.39 0.86 9.16
N SER A 400 -18.81 -0.38 8.87
CA SER A 400 -18.55 -1.55 9.73
C SER A 400 -18.29 -2.81 8.91
N CYS A 401 -17.54 -3.76 9.49
CA CYS A 401 -17.07 -4.95 8.79
C CYS A 401 -17.83 -6.23 9.21
N PHE A 402 -18.05 -7.13 8.26
CA PHE A 402 -18.47 -8.51 8.49
C PHE A 402 -17.58 -9.48 7.68
N PHE A 403 -17.46 -10.73 8.13
CA PHE A 403 -16.64 -11.76 7.45
C PHE A 403 -17.50 -12.91 6.94
N ILE A 404 -17.52 -13.08 5.62
CA ILE A 404 -18.22 -14.19 4.95
C ILE A 404 -17.33 -15.44 4.94
N ASN A 405 -17.91 -16.60 5.29
CA ASN A 405 -17.24 -17.90 5.32
C ASN A 405 -17.97 -19.02 4.57
N ASP A 406 -19.10 -18.71 3.95
CA ASP A 406 -20.05 -19.64 3.36
C ASP A 406 -20.45 -19.25 1.93
N ALA A 407 -19.66 -18.41 1.24
CA ALA A 407 -19.93 -18.04 -0.13
C ALA A 407 -19.67 -19.21 -1.07
N THR A 408 -20.71 -19.71 -1.73
CA THR A 408 -20.57 -20.83 -2.68
C THR A 408 -20.07 -20.34 -4.03
N THR A 409 -19.44 -21.22 -4.83
CA THR A 409 -19.04 -20.88 -6.21
C THR A 409 -20.21 -20.37 -7.06
N SER A 410 -21.39 -20.99 -6.92
CA SER A 410 -22.60 -20.54 -7.62
C SER A 410 -23.08 -19.17 -7.18
N GLU A 411 -22.95 -18.83 -5.89
CA GLU A 411 -23.28 -17.50 -5.38
C GLU A 411 -22.31 -16.45 -5.92
N LEU A 412 -21.02 -16.73 -5.89
CA LEU A 412 -19.98 -15.84 -6.42
C LEU A 412 -20.18 -15.58 -7.92
N ALA A 413 -20.46 -16.61 -8.71
CA ALA A 413 -20.77 -16.47 -10.13
C ALA A 413 -22.05 -15.64 -10.37
N SER A 414 -23.11 -15.88 -9.59
CA SER A 414 -24.34 -15.08 -9.67
C SER A 414 -24.10 -13.62 -9.25
N ALA A 415 -23.31 -13.37 -8.22
CA ALA A 415 -22.93 -12.01 -7.81
C ALA A 415 -22.09 -11.32 -8.89
N LEU A 416 -21.22 -12.06 -9.58
CA LEU A 416 -20.36 -11.53 -10.63
C LEU A 416 -21.17 -11.12 -11.86
N ALA A 417 -22.11 -11.96 -12.30
CA ALA A 417 -23.00 -11.63 -13.40
C ALA A 417 -23.79 -10.33 -13.10
N THR A 418 -24.37 -10.24 -11.90
CA THR A 418 -25.07 -9.02 -11.44
C THR A 418 -24.14 -7.81 -11.36
N HIS A 419 -22.91 -7.98 -10.87
CA HIS A 419 -21.92 -6.91 -10.80
C HIS A 419 -21.59 -6.34 -12.17
N LYS A 420 -21.30 -7.20 -13.15
CA LYS A 420 -21.01 -6.79 -14.53
C LYS A 420 -22.18 -6.07 -15.20
N GLU A 421 -23.41 -6.54 -14.96
CA GLU A 421 -24.63 -5.88 -15.44
C GLU A 421 -24.77 -4.46 -14.84
N ILE A 422 -24.61 -4.32 -13.52
CA ILE A 422 -24.69 -3.02 -12.84
C ILE A 422 -23.62 -2.07 -13.36
N VAL A 423 -22.35 -2.51 -13.42
CA VAL A 423 -21.25 -1.66 -13.89
C VAL A 423 -21.50 -1.20 -15.32
N GLY A 424 -21.90 -2.11 -16.22
CA GLY A 424 -22.20 -1.78 -17.61
C GLY A 424 -23.41 -0.85 -17.80
N ALA A 425 -24.43 -0.97 -16.94
CA ALA A 425 -25.63 -0.13 -17.02
C ALA A 425 -25.43 1.26 -16.39
N SER A 426 -24.73 1.34 -15.25
CA SER A 426 -24.57 2.57 -14.46
C SER A 426 -23.40 3.43 -14.92
N PHE A 427 -22.37 2.84 -15.53
CA PHE A 427 -21.14 3.53 -15.97
C PHE A 427 -20.81 3.20 -17.43
N PRO A 428 -21.65 3.63 -18.38
CA PRO A 428 -21.52 3.28 -19.80
C PRO A 428 -20.23 3.80 -20.45
N ASP A 429 -19.60 4.83 -19.88
CA ASP A 429 -18.31 5.35 -20.29
C ASP A 429 -17.15 4.37 -20.02
N LEU A 430 -17.29 3.50 -19.01
CA LEU A 430 -16.34 2.42 -18.71
C LEU A 430 -16.58 1.16 -19.57
N ALA A 431 -17.67 1.10 -20.35
CA ALA A 431 -17.97 -0.09 -21.17
C ALA A 431 -16.88 -0.35 -22.22
N ALA A 432 -16.30 0.71 -22.79
CA ALA A 432 -15.23 0.61 -23.79
C ALA A 432 -13.92 0.04 -23.22
N THR A 433 -13.73 0.11 -21.90
CA THR A 433 -12.54 -0.36 -21.19
C THR A 433 -12.82 -1.59 -20.31
N SER A 434 -14.00 -2.21 -20.45
CA SER A 434 -14.44 -3.33 -19.60
C SER A 434 -14.38 -3.03 -18.10
N GLY A 435 -14.80 -1.82 -17.69
CA GLY A 435 -14.82 -1.39 -16.29
C GLY A 435 -13.50 -0.81 -15.78
N VAL A 436 -12.47 -0.73 -16.61
CA VAL A 436 -11.14 -0.26 -16.22
C VAL A 436 -11.11 1.26 -16.19
N GLY A 437 -10.68 1.81 -15.06
CA GLY A 437 -10.61 3.25 -14.82
C GLY A 437 -9.34 3.91 -15.40
N LYS A 438 -9.12 5.16 -15.03
CA LYS A 438 -8.03 6.01 -15.52
C LYS A 438 -6.69 5.54 -14.96
N ASP A 439 -5.69 5.41 -15.84
CA ASP A 439 -4.32 4.99 -15.49
C ASP A 439 -4.29 3.71 -14.64
N ALA A 440 -5.08 2.70 -15.01
CA ALA A 440 -5.20 1.49 -14.19
C ALA A 440 -3.96 0.58 -14.22
N TYR A 441 -3.16 0.65 -15.28
CA TYR A 441 -2.02 -0.23 -15.51
C TYR A 441 -0.72 0.43 -15.05
N VAL A 442 0.19 -0.38 -14.53
CA VAL A 442 1.55 0.04 -14.17
C VAL A 442 2.27 0.63 -15.38
N ASP A 443 2.95 1.76 -15.19
CA ASP A 443 3.82 2.35 -16.20
C ASP A 443 5.30 2.05 -15.92
N SER A 444 6.21 2.70 -16.66
CA SER A 444 7.64 2.47 -16.47
C SER A 444 8.17 2.94 -15.12
N GLN A 445 7.50 3.89 -14.45
CA GLN A 445 7.86 4.32 -13.09
C GLN A 445 7.41 3.28 -12.06
N ASP A 446 6.21 2.71 -12.23
CA ASP A 446 5.71 1.63 -11.36
C ASP A 446 6.46 0.32 -11.51
N LEU A 447 6.91 -0.01 -12.72
CA LEU A 447 7.64 -1.26 -12.97
C LEU A 447 9.13 -1.10 -12.74
N GLY A 448 9.69 0.08 -13.01
CA GLY A 448 11.14 0.29 -13.15
C GLY A 448 11.68 -0.14 -14.52
N MET A 449 10.80 -0.40 -15.50
CA MET A 449 11.13 -0.75 -16.88
C MET A 449 9.95 -0.46 -17.81
N GLU A 450 10.19 -0.28 -19.11
CA GLU A 450 9.13 -0.07 -20.10
C GLU A 450 8.13 -1.24 -20.14
N PRO A 451 6.81 -1.00 -19.93
CA PRO A 451 5.80 -2.07 -19.96
C PRO A 451 5.77 -2.86 -21.27
N SER A 452 6.15 -2.23 -22.38
CA SER A 452 6.25 -2.88 -23.70
C SER A 452 7.22 -4.07 -23.73
N LEU A 453 8.20 -4.10 -22.82
CA LEU A 453 9.13 -5.22 -22.68
C LEU A 453 8.46 -6.48 -22.11
N LEU A 454 7.34 -6.35 -21.38
CA LEU A 454 6.52 -7.49 -20.95
C LEU A 454 5.77 -8.14 -22.12
N LEU A 455 5.59 -7.40 -23.22
CA LEU A 455 4.89 -7.85 -24.43
C LEU A 455 5.80 -8.52 -25.47
N ALA A 456 7.13 -8.43 -25.31
CA ALA A 456 8.08 -8.91 -26.31
C ALA A 456 8.22 -10.46 -26.29
N PRO A 457 8.31 -11.14 -27.46
CA PRO A 457 8.41 -12.61 -27.51
C PRO A 457 9.70 -13.19 -26.89
N ALA A 458 10.73 -12.37 -26.66
CA ALA A 458 11.95 -12.78 -25.94
C ALA A 458 11.78 -12.77 -24.42
N SER A 459 10.87 -11.96 -23.87
CA SER A 459 10.54 -12.02 -22.44
C SER A 459 9.64 -13.22 -22.13
N MET A 460 8.94 -13.81 -23.11
CA MET A 460 8.33 -15.14 -22.96
C MET A 460 9.37 -16.20 -22.62
N LYS A 461 10.56 -16.23 -23.23
CA LYS A 461 11.57 -17.28 -22.92
C LYS A 461 12.29 -17.11 -21.58
N VAL A 462 12.46 -15.88 -21.09
CA VAL A 462 12.97 -15.62 -19.73
C VAL A 462 11.88 -15.87 -18.68
N LEU A 463 10.60 -15.80 -19.08
CA LEU A 463 9.44 -16.15 -18.27
C LEU A 463 8.98 -17.62 -18.44
N ASP A 464 9.48 -18.37 -19.42
CA ASP A 464 9.08 -19.77 -19.72
C ASP A 464 9.93 -20.79 -18.95
N THR A 465 11.06 -20.41 -18.35
CA THR A 465 11.55 -21.14 -17.16
C THR A 465 10.59 -21.03 -15.96
N TYR A 466 9.51 -20.25 -16.09
CA TYR A 466 8.49 -19.99 -15.06
C TYR A 466 7.05 -20.28 -15.52
N ARG A 467 6.86 -21.02 -16.63
CA ARG A 467 5.59 -21.65 -17.01
C ARG A 467 5.86 -23.13 -17.20
N GLY A 468 5.25 -23.99 -16.38
CA GLY A 468 5.23 -25.42 -16.66
C GLY A 468 4.61 -25.64 -18.04
N GLU A 469 5.36 -26.26 -18.95
CA GLU A 469 4.85 -26.70 -20.24
C GLU A 469 3.57 -27.51 -19.99
N ASN A 470 2.42 -27.01 -20.44
CA ASN A 470 1.06 -27.57 -20.32
C ASN A 470 0.14 -27.09 -19.18
N GLY A 471 0.41 -25.95 -18.53
CA GLY A 471 -0.62 -25.28 -17.73
C GLY A 471 -1.12 -26.07 -16.51
N THR A 472 -0.33 -27.03 -16.04
CA THR A 472 -0.56 -27.75 -14.78
C THR A 472 0.49 -27.31 -13.76
N LEU A 473 0.05 -26.97 -12.54
CA LEU A 473 0.94 -26.71 -11.41
C LEU A 473 1.69 -28.02 -11.10
N VAL A 474 2.99 -28.06 -11.37
CA VAL A 474 3.82 -29.24 -11.07
C VAL A 474 4.30 -29.15 -9.63
N ASP A 475 3.95 -30.16 -8.85
CA ASP A 475 4.41 -30.37 -7.47
C ASP A 475 5.94 -30.43 -7.42
N GLY A 476 6.52 -29.72 -6.45
CA GLY A 476 7.96 -29.52 -6.35
C GLY A 476 8.70 -30.80 -5.99
N ASN A 477 9.44 -31.35 -6.96
CA ASN A 477 10.58 -32.22 -6.71
C ASN A 477 11.59 -32.08 -7.86
N VAL A 478 12.58 -31.20 -7.67
CA VAL A 478 13.83 -31.27 -8.45
C VAL A 478 14.96 -31.52 -7.46
N VAL A 479 15.43 -32.76 -7.49
CA VAL A 479 16.68 -33.20 -6.87
C VAL A 479 17.82 -32.57 -7.66
N LEU A 480 18.62 -31.72 -7.01
CA LEU A 480 19.90 -31.24 -7.56
C LEU A 480 20.90 -32.40 -7.52
N GLN A 481 21.22 -32.98 -8.68
CA GLN A 481 22.44 -33.78 -8.83
C GLN A 481 23.63 -32.83 -8.98
N CYS A 482 24.52 -32.83 -7.99
CA CYS A 482 25.89 -32.34 -8.15
C CYS A 482 26.63 -33.21 -9.17
N GLY A 483 27.14 -32.60 -10.22
CA GLY A 483 28.17 -33.15 -11.10
C GLY A 483 29.52 -32.52 -10.79
N CYS A 484 30.54 -33.38 -10.72
CA CYS A 484 31.91 -33.16 -10.25
C CYS A 484 32.71 -32.07 -10.98
#